data_AF-A0A3D2C704-F1
#
_entry.id   AF-A0A3D2C704-F1
#
_cell.length_a   1.000
_cell.length_b   1.000
_cell.length_c   1.000
_cell.angle_alpha   90.00
_cell.angle_beta   90.00
_cell.angle_gamma   90.00
#
_symmetry.space_group_name_H-M   'P 1'
#
loop_
_entity.id
_entity.type
_entity.pdbx_description
1 polymer ?
#
loop_
_entity_poly.entity_id
_entity_poly.type
_entity_poly.pdbx_seq_one_letter_code
_entity_poly.pdbx_strand_id
1 'polypeptide(L)' 'GDEYTIADMAVWPWYGALATGRLYAAGQFLSVHEYTHVVRWSGEVAARPAVKRGRRVNKVFGNPATSVLERHQASDLD' A
#
# COMPACT_ATOMS: atom_id res chain seq x y z
N GLY A 1 17.46 -5.26 -3.28
CA GLY A 1 18.68 -5.15 -2.48
C GLY A 1 18.30 -5.20 -1.02
N ASP A 2 19.24 -4.89 -0.14
CA ASP A 2 19.02 -5.00 1.31
C ASP A 2 18.31 -3.78 1.90
N GLU A 3 18.35 -2.64 1.19
CA GLU A 3 17.80 -1.37 1.64
C GLU A 3 16.53 -0.98 0.88
N TYR A 4 15.63 -0.28 1.58
CA TYR A 4 14.41 0.28 1.02
C TYR A 4 14.72 1.47 0.11
N THR A 5 14.16 1.48 -1.10
CA THR A 5 14.42 2.52 -2.10
C THR A 5 13.14 3.05 -2.73
N ILE A 6 13.28 4.02 -3.63
CA ILE A 6 12.18 4.49 -4.47
C ILE A 6 11.62 3.40 -5.39
N ALA A 7 12.38 2.34 -5.68
CA ALA A 7 11.88 1.20 -6.44
C ALA A 7 10.75 0.49 -5.67
N ASP A 8 10.89 0.32 -4.36
CA ASP A 8 9.83 -0.21 -3.51
C ASP A 8 8.61 0.71 -3.48
N MET A 9 8.83 2.03 -3.41
CA MET A 9 7.74 3.02 -3.46
C MET A 9 6.95 2.95 -4.77
N ALA A 10 7.63 2.72 -5.89
CA ALA A 10 7.00 2.64 -7.21
C ALA A 10 6.23 1.33 -7.41
N VAL A 11 6.79 0.20 -6.95
CA VAL A 11 6.24 -1.15 -7.18
C VAL A 11 5.12 -1.47 -6.19
N TRP A 12 5.27 -1.06 -4.92
CA TRP A 12 4.39 -1.50 -3.83
C TRP A 12 2.91 -1.12 -3.97
N PRO A 13 2.54 0.10 -4.40
CA PRO A 13 1.14 0.48 -4.60
C PRO A 13 0.41 -0.38 -5.64
N TRP A 14 1.15 -1.02 -6.55
CA TRP A 14 0.62 -1.93 -7.56
C TRP A 14 0.70 -3.39 -7.11
N TYR A 15 1.91 -3.95 -7.05
CA TYR A 15 2.09 -5.38 -6.79
C TYR A 15 1.84 -5.75 -5.34
N GLY A 16 2.28 -4.92 -4.40
CA GLY A 16 2.03 -5.14 -2.98
C GLY A 16 0.54 -5.07 -2.65
N ALA A 17 -0.19 -4.12 -3.23
CA ALA A 17 -1.64 -3.99 -3.08
C ALA A 17 -2.40 -5.13 -3.77
N LEU A 18 -2.00 -5.52 -4.98
CA LEU A 18 -2.60 -6.65 -5.70
C LEU A 18 -2.40 -7.98 -4.95
N ALA A 19 -1.16 -8.27 -4.54
CA ALA A 19 -0.82 -9.50 -3.84
C ALA A 19 -1.49 -9.62 -2.46
N THR A 20 -1.94 -8.50 -1.89
CA THR A 20 -2.69 -8.47 -0.62
C THR A 20 -4.20 -8.29 -0.80
N GLY A 21 -4.71 -8.51 -2.01
CA GLY A 21 -6.15 -8.53 -2.31
C GLY A 21 -6.83 -7.16 -2.30
N ARG A 22 -6.07 -6.06 -2.36
CA ARG A 22 -6.60 -4.69 -2.27
C ARG A 22 -7.00 -4.09 -3.61
N LEU A 23 -6.66 -4.75 -4.71
CA LEU A 23 -6.95 -4.30 -6.07
C LEU A 23 -7.76 -5.35 -6.84
N TYR A 24 -8.76 -4.88 -7.58
CA TYR A 24 -9.51 -5.62 -8.61
C TYR A 24 -10.25 -6.89 -8.18
N ALA A 25 -10.26 -7.23 -6.88
CA ALA A 25 -10.72 -8.54 -6.40
C ALA A 25 -10.06 -9.74 -7.13
N ALA A 26 -8.83 -9.57 -7.62
CA ALA A 26 -8.15 -10.53 -8.51
C ALA A 26 -7.29 -11.58 -7.78
N GLY A 27 -7.27 -11.59 -6.45
CA GLY A 27 -6.34 -12.39 -5.65
C GLY A 27 -6.43 -13.91 -5.91
N GLN A 28 -7.65 -14.45 -5.99
CA GLN A 28 -7.87 -15.87 -6.28
C GLN A 28 -7.47 -16.20 -7.73
N PHE A 29 -7.87 -15.36 -8.69
CA PHE A 29 -7.61 -15.59 -10.12
C PHE A 29 -6.11 -15.63 -10.45
N LEU A 30 -5.32 -14.80 -9.77
CA LEU A 30 -3.86 -14.73 -9.96
C LEU A 30 -3.06 -15.62 -8.99
N SER A 31 -3.73 -16.44 -8.19
CA SER A 31 -3.11 -17.29 -7.15
C SER A 31 -2.14 -16.53 -6.24
N VAL A 32 -2.50 -15.32 -5.79
CA VAL A 32 -1.53 -14.42 -5.14
C VAL A 32 -0.93 -14.95 -3.83
N HIS A 33 -1.58 -15.93 -3.21
CA HIS A 33 -1.12 -16.63 -2.02
C HIS A 33 0.16 -17.45 -2.25
N GLU A 34 0.47 -17.81 -3.50
CA GLU A 34 1.71 -18.54 -3.85
C GLU A 34 2.94 -17.62 -3.86
N TYR A 35 2.77 -16.30 -4.05
CA TYR A 35 3.86 -15.33 -4.06
C TYR A 35 4.30 -14.93 -2.64
N THR A 36 4.68 -15.92 -1.83
CA THR A 36 4.99 -15.78 -0.40
C THR A 36 5.98 -14.65 -0.09
N HIS A 37 7.02 -14.48 -0.91
CA HIS A 37 8.01 -13.40 -0.74
C HIS A 37 7.44 -12.01 -1.03
N VAL A 38 6.55 -11.89 -2.02
CA VAL A 38 5.87 -10.63 -2.34
C VAL A 38 4.89 -10.28 -1.24
N VAL A 39 4.17 -11.27 -0.69
CA VAL A 39 3.26 -11.08 0.44
C VAL A 39 4.02 -10.61 1.69
N ARG A 40 5.15 -11.26 2.02
CA ARG A 40 6.04 -10.85 3.13
C ARG A 40 6.52 -9.41 2.95
N TRP A 41 7.16 -9.11 1.82
CA TRP A 41 7.67 -7.77 1.52
C TRP A 41 6.55 -6.72 1.54
N SER A 42 5.37 -7.05 1.00
CA SER A 42 4.22 -6.15 1.01
C SER A 42 3.80 -5.78 2.44
N GLY A 43 3.83 -6.75 3.35
CA GLY A 43 3.60 -6.53 4.79
C GLY A 43 4.64 -5.62 5.43
N GLU A 44 5.93 -5.84 5.15
CA GLU A 44 7.04 -5.04 5.69
C GLU A 44 6.94 -3.57 5.25
N VAL A 45 6.70 -3.31 3.97
CA VAL A 45 6.49 -1.95 3.46
C VAL A 45 5.23 -1.32 4.04
N ALA A 46 4.13 -2.08 4.19
CA ALA A 46 2.88 -1.60 4.79
C ALA A 46 3.03 -1.17 6.26
N ALA A 47 3.98 -1.76 6.99
CA ALA A 47 4.20 -1.47 8.40
C ALA A 47 4.80 -0.07 8.64
N ARG A 48 5.48 0.50 7.63
CA ARG A 48 6.20 1.79 7.72
C ARG A 48 5.22 2.94 8.02
N PRO A 49 5.47 3.79 9.04
CA PRO A 49 4.60 4.92 9.38
C PRO A 49 4.34 5.86 8.20
N ALA A 50 5.37 6.17 7.41
CA ALA A 50 5.24 7.02 6.23
C ALA A 50 4.34 6.41 5.14
N VAL A 51 4.37 5.09 4.95
CA VAL A 51 3.48 4.39 4.00
C VAL A 51 2.04 4.43 4.49
N LYS A 52 1.80 4.20 5.79
CA LYS A 52 0.46 4.32 6.40
C LYS A 52 -0.12 5.72 6.20
N ARG A 53 0.69 6.76 6.41
CA ARG A 53 0.29 8.17 6.22
C ARG A 53 0.07 8.51 4.75
N GLY A 54 1.04 8.24 3.89
CA GLY A 54 1.00 8.61 2.46
C GLY A 54 -0.18 8.01 1.71
N ARG A 55 -0.57 6.77 2.03
CA ARG A 55 -1.72 6.10 1.41
C ARG A 55 -3.08 6.73 1.71
N ARG A 56 -3.17 7.60 2.72
CA ARG A 56 -4.41 8.33 3.04
C ARG A 56 -4.62 9.51 2.10
N VAL A 57 -3.54 10.11 1.58
CA VAL A 57 -3.55 11.36 0.83
C VAL A 57 -4.18 11.16 -0.56
N ASN A 58 -5.08 12.06 -0.95
CA ASN A 58 -5.88 12.05 -2.18
C ASN A 58 -6.66 10.75 -2.43
N LYS A 59 -6.91 9.95 -1.39
CA LYS A 59 -7.61 8.67 -1.51
C LYS A 59 -9.12 8.90 -1.51
N VAL A 60 -9.73 8.82 -2.70
CA VAL A 60 -11.17 9.07 -2.90
C VAL A 60 -12.07 7.82 -2.81
N PHE A 61 -11.50 6.65 -2.53
CA PHE A 61 -12.21 5.37 -2.52
C PHE A 61 -11.83 4.50 -1.32
N GLY A 62 -12.66 3.49 -1.02
CA GLY A 62 -12.49 2.61 0.15
C GLY A 62 -13.04 3.23 1.43
N ASN A 63 -12.52 2.84 2.59
CA ASN A 63 -12.98 3.33 3.89
C ASN A 63 -12.68 4.85 4.07
N PRO A 64 -13.69 5.72 4.18
CA PRO A 64 -13.50 7.17 4.34
C PRO A 64 -12.71 7.55 5.60
N ALA A 65 -12.80 6.76 6.68
CA ALA A 65 -12.02 7.00 7.90
C ALA A 65 -10.50 6.87 7.68
N THR A 66 -10.09 6.30 6.54
CA THR A 66 -8.67 6.15 6.16
C THR A 66 -8.26 7.10 5.03
N SER A 67 -9.10 8.08 4.71
CA SER A 67 -8.92 8.98 3.56
C SER A 67 -8.68 10.42 4.02
N VAL A 68 -7.79 11.10 3.31
CA VAL A 68 -7.50 12.53 3.43
C VAL A 68 -7.52 13.06 1.99
N LEU A 69 -8.61 13.76 1.62
CA LEU A 69 -8.85 14.16 0.23
C LEU A 69 -7.78 15.14 -0.27
N GLU A 70 -7.30 15.99 0.62
CA GLU A 70 -6.22 16.95 0.39
C GLU A 70 -5.36 17.05 1.64
N ARG A 71 -4.06 17.29 1.45
CA ARG A 71 -3.10 17.48 2.54
C ARG A 71 -2.33 18.77 2.30
N HIS A 72 -2.49 19.72 3.20
CA HIS A 72 -1.88 21.05 3.16
C HIS A 72 -0.95 21.30 4.34
N GLN A 73 -1.05 20.48 5.39
CA GLN A 73 -0.19 20.53 6.58
C GLN A 73 0.04 19.12 7.16
N ALA A 74 0.90 19.02 8.19
CA ALA A 74 1.22 17.71 8.79
C ALA A 74 0.04 17.12 9.57
N SER A 75 -0.70 17.98 10.27
CA SER A 75 -1.83 17.61 11.15
C SER A 75 -3.05 17.09 10.42
N ASP A 76 -3.15 17.26 9.10
CA ASP A 76 -4.21 16.64 8.29
C ASP A 76 -4.11 15.10 8.29
N LEU A 77 -2.98 14.55 8.73
CA LEU A 77 -2.67 13.12 8.79
C LEU A 77 -2.48 12.58 10.21
N ASP A 78 -2.85 13.35 11.22
CA ASP A 78 -2.93 12.87 12.60
C ASP A 78 -4.11 11.89 12.81
#